data_AF-A0A9E7K809-F1
#
_entry.id   AF-A0A9E7K809-F1
#
_cell.length_a   1.000
_cell.length_b   1.000
_cell.length_c   1.000
_cell.angle_alpha   90.00
_cell.angle_beta   90.00
_cell.angle_gamma   90.00
#
_symmetry.space_group_name_H-M   'P 1'
#
loop_
_entity.id
_entity.type
_entity.pdbx_description
1 polymer ?
#
loop_
_entity_poly.entity_id
_entity_poly.type
_entity_poly.pdbx_seq_one_letter_code
_entity_poly.pdbx_strand_id
1 'polypeptide(L)'
;MENHKKSTLRLRLRVTARKKGRELIPGECSDRKRRERECPNSVRKLQRREIGGFPRLARGTATGAPEKFRNIQLQEEFDTYDHNVHWFLKLQFLKKRSKIIEIVAAKDVIFALAQSGLCAAFSRTTNKRICFLNISPDEVIRSLFYNKNNDSLITVSVYASDHFSSLKCRTTPIEYIRRNQLDAGYPLFETESLKWPGFVEFDDVNGKVLTYSAQDGTYKVFDLKNYSFLYSICDKDIQEIKISPGIMLLIYQRTHSHVPLKILSIEDGKVLKSFNHLLHRNKKVDFIEQFNEKLLVKQENENLQILDVRNSNLIEVSRTEFMTPSAFIFLYENHLFLTFRNRTVAVWNFRGELVTSFEDHLLWHPDCNTNNIYITSDQDLIISYCKAEDGCDEEGEVPTVGSINMSNILTGKCIAKICPNDPALQITPRKRGDNSRSTIRSTIREALEDVTALFYDEDRNEIYTGNKQVHLRPFETLPRTGIIGLTHTHISRENCHHIRCSQNNIKGAIGAFELVSSILGVQHRAARAHRQRLPVTLPIQETRADRDNLWQDMIKIEHEVV
;
A
#
# COMPACT_ATOMS: atom_id res chain seq x y z
N MET A 1 41.86 50.95 -28.23
CA MET A 1 43.24 50.54 -28.49
C MET A 1 43.29 49.04 -28.20
N GLU A 2 43.04 48.16 -29.18
CA GLU A 2 43.89 47.82 -30.33
C GLU A 2 45.06 46.90 -29.91
N ASN A 3 45.08 45.60 -30.28
CA ASN A 3 45.45 45.00 -31.59
C ASN A 3 46.95 44.59 -31.60
N HIS A 4 47.42 43.46 -32.16
CA HIS A 4 46.78 42.34 -32.87
C HIS A 4 47.80 41.18 -33.16
N LYS A 5 47.33 40.09 -33.83
CA LYS A 5 48.12 39.05 -34.58
C LYS A 5 49.00 38.08 -33.74
N LYS A 6 49.45 36.89 -34.19
CA LYS A 6 49.08 35.83 -35.21
C LYS A 6 50.09 34.67 -34.98
N SER A 7 49.94 33.40 -35.37
CA SER A 7 48.83 32.48 -35.72
C SER A 7 49.42 31.03 -35.56
N THR A 8 49.13 29.90 -36.22
CA THR A 8 48.40 29.48 -37.44
C THR A 8 48.16 27.94 -37.38
N LEU A 9 47.20 27.38 -38.13
CA LEU A 9 46.93 25.92 -38.20
C LEU A 9 47.68 25.20 -39.34
N ARG A 10 47.75 23.86 -39.27
CA ARG A 10 47.74 22.98 -40.47
C ARG A 10 46.83 21.74 -40.29
N LEU A 11 45.86 21.61 -41.19
CA LEU A 11 45.07 20.39 -41.46
C LEU A 11 45.79 19.48 -42.49
N ARG A 12 45.29 18.25 -42.70
CA ARG A 12 45.50 17.51 -43.98
C ARG A 12 44.32 16.63 -44.42
N LEU A 13 44.14 16.50 -45.73
CA LEU A 13 43.06 15.85 -46.50
C LEU A 13 43.65 15.19 -47.78
N ARG A 14 42.97 14.37 -48.59
CA ARG A 14 41.57 13.86 -48.53
C ARG A 14 41.53 12.32 -48.39
N VAL A 15 41.31 11.41 -49.35
CA VAL A 15 40.83 11.35 -50.76
C VAL A 15 40.02 10.04 -50.91
N THR A 16 39.12 9.95 -51.90
CA THR A 16 38.18 8.83 -52.15
C THR A 16 38.54 7.95 -53.35
N ALA A 17 38.07 6.69 -53.40
CA ALA A 17 38.04 5.85 -54.62
C ALA A 17 36.76 4.95 -54.67
N ARG A 18 36.43 4.34 -55.83
CA ARG A 18 35.08 3.78 -56.11
C ARG A 18 35.07 2.49 -56.99
N LYS A 19 34.35 1.45 -56.52
CA LYS A 19 33.53 0.46 -57.27
C LYS A 19 34.15 -0.48 -58.35
N LYS A 20 34.35 -1.77 -57.99
CA LYS A 20 34.24 -3.02 -58.81
C LYS A 20 34.46 -4.27 -57.93
N GLY A 21 33.88 -5.47 -58.13
CA GLY A 21 32.52 -5.77 -58.63
C GLY A 21 32.36 -6.89 -59.70
N ARG A 22 32.27 -8.18 -59.32
CA ARG A 22 31.64 -9.28 -60.11
C ARG A 22 31.40 -10.57 -59.27
N GLU A 23 30.40 -11.37 -59.70
CA GLU A 23 30.05 -12.80 -59.44
C GLU A 23 30.59 -13.52 -58.16
N LEU A 24 29.79 -14.05 -57.21
CA LEU A 24 28.77 -15.16 -57.23
C LEU A 24 29.39 -16.59 -57.08
N ILE A 25 28.77 -17.61 -56.45
CA ILE A 25 27.38 -17.76 -55.92
C ILE A 25 27.29 -17.85 -54.35
N PRO A 26 27.36 -19.00 -53.58
CA PRO A 26 26.80 -19.07 -52.21
C PRO A 26 27.74 -19.67 -51.09
N GLY A 27 27.21 -19.92 -49.88
CA GLY A 27 27.86 -20.74 -48.82
C GLY A 27 27.38 -20.51 -47.37
N GLU A 28 26.15 -20.97 -47.05
CA GLU A 28 25.53 -21.08 -45.69
C GLU A 28 25.44 -19.84 -44.76
N CYS A 29 24.59 -19.93 -43.74
CA CYS A 29 24.06 -18.77 -42.99
C CYS A 29 24.39 -18.81 -41.48
N SER A 30 24.83 -17.67 -40.91
CA SER A 30 24.85 -17.43 -39.46
C SER A 30 24.71 -15.94 -39.12
N ASP A 31 23.49 -15.42 -39.28
CA ASP A 31 23.20 -13.98 -39.22
C ASP A 31 23.25 -13.39 -37.79
N ARG A 32 24.40 -12.81 -37.42
CA ARG A 32 24.60 -12.09 -36.15
C ARG A 32 23.84 -10.76 -36.13
N LYS A 33 22.54 -10.80 -35.80
CA LYS A 33 21.74 -9.57 -35.66
C LYS A 33 22.31 -8.60 -34.62
N ARG A 34 22.28 -7.32 -34.98
CA ARG A 34 22.74 -6.19 -34.17
C ARG A 34 21.93 -6.03 -32.89
N ARG A 35 22.55 -5.50 -31.84
CA ARG A 35 21.84 -4.88 -30.72
C ARG A 35 21.16 -3.60 -31.21
N GLU A 36 19.83 -3.58 -31.23
CA GLU A 36 19.06 -2.34 -31.25
C GLU A 36 18.81 -1.84 -29.81
N ARG A 37 18.42 -0.58 -29.66
CA ARG A 37 18.26 0.06 -28.33
C ARG A 37 16.92 -0.31 -27.71
N GLU A 38 16.93 -0.60 -26.42
CA GLU A 38 15.73 -0.97 -25.66
C GLU A 38 14.86 0.27 -25.41
N CYS A 39 13.67 0.29 -26.01
CA CYS A 39 12.63 1.28 -25.73
C CYS A 39 11.64 0.72 -24.70
N PRO A 40 11.36 1.42 -23.58
CA PRO A 40 10.56 0.86 -22.49
C PRO A 40 9.06 0.78 -22.82
N ASN A 41 8.62 -0.43 -23.16
CA ASN A 41 7.30 -1.04 -22.89
C ASN A 41 5.99 -0.32 -23.35
N SER A 42 6.04 0.86 -23.95
CA SER A 42 4.86 1.62 -24.39
C SER A 42 4.04 0.90 -25.46
N VAL A 43 4.71 0.30 -26.46
CA VAL A 43 4.06 -0.44 -27.56
C VAL A 43 3.23 -1.61 -27.04
N ARG A 44 3.74 -2.37 -26.05
CA ARG A 44 2.98 -3.48 -25.45
C ARG A 44 1.75 -3.00 -24.68
N LYS A 45 1.84 -1.87 -23.95
CA LYS A 45 0.68 -1.29 -23.25
C LYS A 45 -0.39 -0.78 -24.24
N LEU A 46 0.00 -0.14 -25.35
CA LEU A 46 -0.91 0.24 -26.43
C LEU A 46 -1.54 -0.98 -27.13
N GLN A 47 -0.75 -1.99 -27.46
CA GLN A 47 -1.21 -3.19 -28.17
C GLN A 47 -2.23 -4.02 -27.38
N ARG A 48 -2.14 -4.02 -26.03
CA ARG A 48 -3.20 -4.57 -25.16
C ARG A 48 -4.49 -3.73 -25.20
N ARG A 49 -4.37 -2.40 -25.21
CA ARG A 49 -5.49 -1.45 -25.15
C ARG A 49 -6.32 -1.41 -26.44
N GLU A 50 -5.67 -1.48 -27.60
CA GLU A 50 -6.30 -1.17 -28.89
C GLU A 50 -6.89 -2.39 -29.61
N ILE A 51 -6.35 -3.60 -29.39
CA ILE A 51 -6.68 -4.80 -30.20
C ILE A 51 -7.81 -5.65 -29.55
N GLY A 52 -8.26 -5.32 -28.34
CA GLY A 52 -9.38 -6.03 -27.68
C GLY A 52 -9.11 -7.53 -27.52
N GLY A 53 -7.90 -7.87 -27.05
CA GLY A 53 -7.31 -9.20 -27.19
C GLY A 53 -8.02 -10.33 -26.44
N PHE A 54 -9.04 -10.93 -27.05
CA PHE A 54 -9.56 -12.22 -26.64
C PHE A 54 -8.42 -13.27 -26.58
N PRO A 55 -8.36 -14.14 -25.55
CA PRO A 55 -7.14 -14.90 -25.31
C PRO A 55 -6.89 -15.98 -26.36
N ARG A 56 -5.83 -15.82 -27.17
CA ARG A 56 -5.12 -17.00 -27.70
C ARG A 56 -4.50 -17.71 -26.50
N LEU A 57 -4.85 -18.99 -26.32
CA LEU A 57 -4.57 -19.76 -25.10
C LEU A 57 -3.09 -19.71 -24.68
N ALA A 58 -2.77 -18.85 -23.72
CA ALA A 58 -1.55 -18.91 -22.93
C ALA A 58 -1.68 -20.05 -21.90
N ARG A 59 -1.69 -21.29 -22.41
CA ARG A 59 -1.79 -22.55 -21.65
C ARG A 59 -0.48 -22.82 -20.90
N GLY A 60 -0.15 -21.97 -19.91
CA GLY A 60 1.15 -22.02 -19.24
C GLY A 60 1.42 -21.12 -18.02
N THR A 61 0.48 -20.27 -17.56
CA THR A 61 0.70 -19.44 -16.35
C THR A 61 -0.33 -19.68 -15.23
N ALA A 62 -1.63 -19.76 -15.54
CA ALA A 62 -2.66 -20.04 -14.54
C ALA A 62 -2.56 -21.44 -13.89
N THR A 63 -1.86 -22.38 -14.54
CA THR A 63 -1.65 -23.76 -14.05
C THR A 63 -0.75 -23.85 -12.82
N GLY A 64 0.03 -22.80 -12.52
CA GLY A 64 0.96 -22.79 -11.39
C GLY A 64 0.34 -22.40 -10.04
N ALA A 65 -0.78 -21.66 -10.01
CA ALA A 65 -1.32 -21.13 -8.76
C ALA A 65 -1.75 -22.22 -7.74
N PRO A 66 -2.36 -23.36 -8.13
CA PRO A 66 -2.61 -24.46 -7.21
C PRO A 66 -1.32 -25.13 -6.71
N GLU A 67 -0.27 -25.21 -7.55
CA GLU A 67 1.03 -25.77 -7.16
C GLU A 67 1.77 -24.84 -6.17
N LYS A 68 1.69 -23.51 -6.39
CA LYS A 68 2.29 -22.46 -5.53
C LYS A 68 1.82 -22.52 -4.07
N PHE A 69 0.66 -23.11 -3.77
CA PHE A 69 0.09 -23.13 -2.42
C PHE A 69 -0.12 -24.55 -1.87
N ARG A 70 0.50 -25.56 -2.48
CA ARG A 70 0.50 -26.94 -1.95
C ARG A 70 1.54 -27.13 -0.85
N ASN A 71 1.17 -27.88 0.18
CA ASN A 71 2.03 -28.24 1.32
C ASN A 71 2.58 -26.99 2.05
N ILE A 72 1.73 -25.99 2.26
CA ILE A 72 2.04 -24.87 3.16
C ILE A 72 2.22 -25.41 4.58
N GLN A 73 3.28 -24.97 5.26
CA GLN A 73 3.58 -25.33 6.64
C GLN A 73 4.01 -24.11 7.46
N LEU A 74 3.71 -24.12 8.76
CA LEU A 74 4.15 -23.11 9.72
C LEU A 74 5.65 -23.30 10.01
N GLN A 75 6.47 -22.28 9.75
CA GLN A 75 7.94 -22.39 9.75
C GLN A 75 8.66 -21.84 10.99
N GLU A 76 8.19 -20.73 11.55
CA GLU A 76 8.86 -19.97 12.63
C GLU A 76 7.85 -19.18 13.46
N GLU A 77 8.29 -18.61 14.58
CA GLU A 77 7.53 -17.68 15.41
C GLU A 77 8.43 -16.55 15.93
N PHE A 78 8.36 -15.37 15.31
CA PHE A 78 9.12 -14.19 15.69
C PHE A 78 8.37 -13.39 16.76
N ASP A 79 8.90 -13.34 17.99
CA ASP A 79 8.42 -12.38 19.00
C ASP A 79 9.02 -10.99 18.72
N THR A 80 8.16 -9.98 18.52
CA THR A 80 8.58 -8.58 18.35
C THR A 80 8.69 -7.82 19.67
N TYR A 81 8.27 -8.42 20.79
CA TYR A 81 8.46 -7.89 22.14
C TYR A 81 9.81 -8.32 22.74
N ASP A 82 10.36 -7.52 23.68
CA ASP A 82 11.52 -7.89 24.49
C ASP A 82 11.60 -7.03 25.76
N HIS A 83 11.83 -7.68 26.90
CA HIS A 83 11.94 -7.06 28.22
C HIS A 83 13.18 -6.16 28.37
N ASN A 84 14.23 -6.36 27.58
CA ASN A 84 15.47 -5.58 27.67
C ASN A 84 15.34 -4.18 27.06
N VAL A 85 14.37 -3.97 26.17
CA VAL A 85 14.11 -2.68 25.50
C VAL A 85 13.53 -1.65 26.47
N HIS A 86 13.01 -2.09 27.63
CA HIS A 86 12.45 -1.25 28.68
C HIS A 86 13.42 -0.20 29.23
N TRP A 87 14.74 -0.39 29.06
CA TRP A 87 15.76 0.58 29.46
C TRP A 87 15.97 1.70 28.44
N PHE A 88 15.69 1.45 27.16
CA PHE A 88 15.79 2.46 26.09
C PHE A 88 14.54 3.35 26.05
N LEU A 89 13.35 2.78 26.27
CA LEU A 89 12.08 3.47 25.98
C LEU A 89 11.65 4.44 27.09
N LYS A 90 11.32 5.69 26.74
CA LYS A 90 10.74 6.69 27.66
C LYS A 90 9.23 6.54 27.79
N LEU A 91 8.53 6.15 26.71
CA LEU A 91 7.08 6.06 26.66
C LEU A 91 6.58 4.70 27.17
N GLN A 92 5.77 4.70 28.23
CA GLN A 92 5.35 3.47 28.91
C GLN A 92 4.46 2.55 28.06
N PHE A 93 3.74 3.08 27.06
CA PHE A 93 2.95 2.26 26.15
C PHE A 93 3.80 1.49 25.12
N LEU A 94 5.01 1.97 24.79
CA LEU A 94 5.96 1.20 23.98
C LEU A 94 6.47 -0.04 24.73
N LYS A 95 6.41 -0.04 26.08
CA LYS A 95 6.79 -1.16 26.94
C LYS A 95 5.72 -2.24 27.07
N LYS A 96 4.53 -2.04 26.49
CA LYS A 96 3.45 -3.04 26.48
C LYS A 96 3.46 -3.82 25.17
N ARG A 97 3.08 -5.11 25.26
CA ARG A 97 2.72 -5.91 24.09
C ARG A 97 1.53 -5.25 23.36
N SER A 98 1.61 -5.15 22.03
CA SER A 98 0.68 -4.41 21.18
C SER A 98 0.59 -5.03 19.78
N LYS A 99 -0.61 -5.11 19.20
CA LYS A 99 -0.89 -5.83 17.94
C LYS A 99 0.00 -5.38 16.78
N ILE A 100 0.39 -6.31 15.90
CA ILE A 100 1.07 -5.98 14.65
C ILE A 100 0.06 -5.34 13.68
N ILE A 101 0.40 -4.18 13.11
CA ILE A 101 -0.44 -3.42 12.18
C ILE A 101 0.11 -3.39 10.75
N GLU A 102 1.42 -3.48 10.57
CA GLU A 102 2.07 -3.44 9.26
C GLU A 102 3.27 -4.39 9.22
N ILE A 103 3.39 -5.14 8.12
CA ILE A 103 4.47 -6.08 7.84
C ILE A 103 5.04 -5.73 6.48
N VAL A 104 6.37 -5.64 6.37
CA VAL A 104 7.06 -5.32 5.11
C VAL A 104 8.28 -6.22 4.94
N ALA A 105 8.38 -6.91 3.80
CA ALA A 105 9.59 -7.63 3.40
C ALA A 105 10.51 -6.77 2.52
N ALA A 106 11.82 -6.89 2.76
CA ALA A 106 12.89 -6.36 1.92
C ALA A 106 14.06 -7.37 1.82
N LYS A 107 14.12 -8.11 0.71
CA LYS A 107 15.18 -9.10 0.35
C LYS A 107 15.28 -10.29 1.30
N ASP A 108 15.92 -10.11 2.45
CA ASP A 108 16.07 -11.13 3.51
C ASP A 108 15.78 -10.56 4.90
N VAL A 109 15.29 -9.32 4.97
CA VAL A 109 14.85 -8.67 6.20
C VAL A 109 13.33 -8.52 6.18
N ILE A 110 12.67 -8.92 7.26
CA ILE A 110 11.24 -8.69 7.49
C ILE A 110 11.08 -7.67 8.61
N PHE A 111 10.24 -6.68 8.37
CA PHE A 111 9.88 -5.65 9.33
C PHE A 111 8.46 -5.90 9.83
N ALA A 112 8.26 -5.77 11.14
CA ALA A 112 6.94 -5.77 11.76
C ALA A 112 6.78 -4.52 12.63
N LEU A 113 5.72 -3.76 12.38
CA LEU A 113 5.33 -2.57 13.13
C LEU A 113 4.16 -2.91 14.05
N ALA A 114 4.34 -2.71 15.36
CA ALA A 114 3.29 -2.81 16.35
C ALA A 114 2.48 -1.49 16.42
N GLN A 115 1.20 -1.55 16.83
CA GLN A 115 0.34 -0.37 16.97
C GLN A 115 0.90 0.66 17.98
N SER A 116 1.66 0.19 18.97
CA SER A 116 2.40 1.05 19.90
C SER A 116 3.41 1.97 19.19
N GLY A 117 3.89 1.59 18.01
CA GLY A 117 4.90 2.31 17.21
C GLY A 117 6.33 1.80 17.39
N LEU A 118 6.53 0.66 18.05
CA LEU A 118 7.78 -0.11 17.93
C LEU A 118 7.81 -0.84 16.59
N CYS A 119 8.93 -0.74 15.87
CA CYS A 119 9.20 -1.60 14.71
C CYS A 119 10.41 -2.50 14.96
N ALA A 120 10.25 -3.81 14.77
CA ALA A 120 11.32 -4.80 14.86
C ALA A 120 11.71 -5.31 13.47
N ALA A 121 13.01 -5.51 13.25
CA ALA A 121 13.58 -6.06 12.01
C ALA A 121 14.16 -7.46 12.26
N PHE A 122 13.88 -8.42 11.38
CA PHE A 122 14.30 -9.82 11.50
C PHE A 122 15.01 -10.31 10.23
N SER A 123 16.13 -11.01 10.37
CA SER A 123 16.75 -11.69 9.22
C SER A 123 16.12 -13.07 9.00
N ARG A 124 15.65 -13.34 7.78
CA ARG A 124 15.27 -14.69 7.31
C ARG A 124 16.47 -15.60 7.05
N THR A 125 17.66 -15.02 6.92
CA THR A 125 18.92 -15.78 6.75
C THR A 125 19.34 -16.46 8.07
N THR A 126 19.02 -15.87 9.23
CA THR A 126 19.38 -16.40 10.56
C THR A 126 18.20 -16.67 11.48
N ASN A 127 16.96 -16.35 11.08
CA ASN A 127 15.74 -16.35 11.89
C ASN A 127 15.89 -15.68 13.27
N LYS A 128 16.55 -14.52 13.31
CA LYS A 128 16.75 -13.71 14.52
C LYS A 128 16.40 -12.25 14.28
N ARG A 129 15.98 -11.56 15.34
CA ARG A 129 15.82 -10.11 15.33
C ARG A 129 17.20 -9.46 15.20
N ILE A 130 17.31 -8.50 14.29
CA ILE A 130 18.51 -7.69 14.04
C ILE A 130 18.51 -6.50 15.00
N CYS A 131 17.42 -5.74 15.02
CA CYS A 131 17.29 -4.49 15.76
C CYS A 131 15.80 -4.10 15.97
N PHE A 132 15.59 -3.02 16.73
CA PHE A 132 14.39 -2.18 16.62
C PHE A 132 14.75 -0.93 15.82
N LEU A 133 13.87 -0.45 14.95
CA LEU A 133 14.17 0.69 14.06
C LEU A 133 14.05 2.06 14.74
N ASN A 134 13.43 2.13 15.93
CA ASN A 134 13.25 3.35 16.71
C ASN A 134 14.61 3.86 17.20
N ILE A 135 15.01 5.06 16.78
CA ILE A 135 16.29 5.71 17.12
C ILE A 135 16.18 6.69 18.30
N SER A 136 14.97 7.14 18.65
CA SER A 136 14.74 7.99 19.84
C SER A 136 13.89 7.27 20.88
N PRO A 137 14.14 7.46 22.19
CA PRO A 137 13.33 6.88 23.28
C PRO A 137 11.87 7.36 23.31
N ASP A 138 11.53 8.40 22.53
CA ASP A 138 10.20 8.97 22.35
C ASP A 138 9.66 8.92 20.91
N GLU A 139 10.35 8.22 20.00
CA GLU A 139 9.91 8.01 18.61
C GLU A 139 8.82 6.94 18.53
N VAL A 140 7.72 7.28 17.85
CA VAL A 140 6.60 6.39 17.58
C VAL A 140 6.48 6.26 16.05
N ILE A 141 6.91 5.14 15.49
CA ILE A 141 6.80 4.85 14.06
C ILE A 141 5.32 4.61 13.72
N ARG A 142 4.86 5.13 12.58
CA ARG A 142 3.47 5.06 12.12
C ARG A 142 3.29 4.35 10.78
N SER A 143 4.29 4.36 9.90
CA SER A 143 4.26 3.54 8.68
C SER A 143 5.68 3.26 8.15
N LEU A 144 5.79 2.18 7.37
CA LEU A 144 7.00 1.67 6.74
C LEU A 144 6.84 1.62 5.21
N PHE A 145 7.80 2.17 4.47
CA PHE A 145 7.83 2.08 3.00
C PHE A 145 9.18 1.57 2.50
N TYR A 146 9.22 0.37 1.92
CA TYR A 146 10.44 -0.17 1.30
C TYR A 146 10.59 0.39 -0.12
N ASN A 147 11.54 1.30 -0.29
CA ASN A 147 11.84 1.94 -1.57
C ASN A 147 12.77 1.06 -2.42
N LYS A 148 12.16 0.28 -3.33
CA LYS A 148 12.88 -0.56 -4.29
C LYS A 148 13.84 0.22 -5.20
N ASN A 149 13.65 1.53 -5.40
CA ASN A 149 14.47 2.35 -6.32
C ASN A 149 15.91 2.61 -5.83
N ASN A 150 16.14 2.57 -4.52
CA ASN A 150 17.44 2.88 -3.91
C ASN A 150 17.81 1.96 -2.71
N ASP A 151 17.12 0.82 -2.58
CA ASP A 151 17.37 -0.21 -1.55
C ASP A 151 17.34 0.33 -0.10
N SER A 152 16.33 1.14 0.22
CA SER A 152 16.14 1.73 1.54
C SER A 152 14.76 1.48 2.12
N LEU A 153 14.67 1.44 3.43
CA LEU A 153 13.41 1.52 4.16
C LEU A 153 13.21 2.96 4.63
N ILE A 154 12.06 3.54 4.29
CA ILE A 154 11.61 4.82 4.81
C ILE A 154 10.68 4.54 6.01
N THR A 155 10.98 5.16 7.15
CA THR A 155 10.12 5.18 8.34
C THR A 155 9.44 6.54 8.45
N VAL A 156 8.12 6.56 8.61
CA VAL A 156 7.35 7.76 8.97
C VAL A 156 7.03 7.70 10.45
N SER A 157 7.49 8.68 11.22
CA SER A 157 7.45 8.69 12.69
C SER A 157 6.87 9.99 13.25
N VAL A 158 6.36 9.94 14.49
CA VAL A 158 5.98 11.11 15.31
C VAL A 158 6.67 11.03 16.66
N TYR A 159 6.89 12.16 17.34
CA TYR A 159 7.75 12.23 18.54
C TYR A 159 7.00 12.83 19.73
N ALA A 160 7.15 12.28 20.94
CA ALA A 160 6.47 12.87 22.10
C ALA A 160 6.98 14.28 22.45
N SER A 161 8.26 14.55 22.16
CA SER A 161 8.87 15.88 22.27
C SER A 161 8.23 16.95 21.38
N ASP A 162 7.66 16.58 20.23
CA ASP A 162 6.89 17.48 19.35
C ASP A 162 5.37 17.43 19.58
N HIS A 163 4.94 16.79 20.68
CA HIS A 163 3.55 16.48 21.03
C HIS A 163 2.84 15.63 19.97
N PHE A 164 3.60 14.79 19.26
CA PHE A 164 3.16 13.97 18.12
C PHE A 164 2.55 14.80 16.96
N SER A 165 2.96 16.07 16.82
CA SER A 165 2.28 17.04 15.96
C SER A 165 2.79 17.09 14.52
N SER A 166 4.00 16.62 14.23
CA SER A 166 4.55 16.57 12.87
C SER A 166 5.08 15.20 12.47
N LEU A 167 4.80 14.81 11.21
CA LEU A 167 5.37 13.62 10.60
C LEU A 167 6.85 13.87 10.28
N LYS A 168 7.73 12.98 10.73
CA LYS A 168 9.14 12.94 10.35
C LYS A 168 9.40 11.74 9.46
N CYS A 169 10.01 11.98 8.30
CA CYS A 169 10.46 10.92 7.42
C CYS A 169 11.97 10.68 7.64
N ARG A 170 12.40 9.43 7.68
CA ARG A 170 13.81 9.02 7.68
C ARG A 170 13.99 7.86 6.72
N THR A 171 15.02 7.90 5.88
CA THR A 171 15.41 6.76 5.04
C THR A 171 16.65 6.08 5.60
N THR A 172 16.63 4.74 5.64
CA THR A 172 17.75 3.92 6.11
C THR A 172 17.99 2.80 5.09
N PRO A 173 19.15 2.75 4.41
CA PRO A 173 19.53 1.65 3.52
C PRO A 173 19.41 0.28 4.18
N ILE A 174 18.87 -0.72 3.47
CA ILE A 174 18.66 -2.09 4.00
C ILE A 174 19.98 -2.71 4.51
N GLU A 175 21.09 -2.42 3.85
CA GLU A 175 22.42 -2.89 4.25
C GLU A 175 22.90 -2.31 5.60
N TYR A 176 22.52 -1.08 5.96
CA TYR A 176 22.83 -0.52 7.27
C TYR A 176 21.91 -1.08 8.36
N ILE A 177 20.64 -1.36 8.03
CA ILE A 177 19.72 -2.08 8.92
C ILE A 177 20.29 -3.47 9.27
N ARG A 178 20.74 -4.25 8.27
CA ARG A 178 21.37 -5.58 8.50
C ARG A 178 22.54 -5.53 9.49
N ARG A 179 23.30 -4.44 9.48
CA ARG A 179 24.49 -4.21 10.32
C ARG A 179 24.17 -3.58 11.67
N ASN A 180 22.90 -3.30 11.96
CA ASN A 180 22.45 -2.50 13.11
C ASN A 180 23.11 -1.11 13.19
N GLN A 181 23.23 -0.43 12.03
CA GLN A 181 23.83 0.90 11.87
C GLN A 181 22.74 1.94 11.54
N LEU A 182 21.74 2.06 12.42
CA LEU A 182 20.54 2.86 12.17
C LEU A 182 20.81 4.38 12.09
N ASP A 183 21.85 4.84 12.78
CA ASP A 183 22.33 6.23 12.75
C ASP A 183 22.93 6.66 11.40
N ALA A 184 23.15 5.70 10.49
CA ALA A 184 23.54 5.97 9.10
C ALA A 184 22.33 6.18 8.16
N GLY A 185 21.10 6.13 8.69
CA GLY A 185 19.91 6.66 8.02
C GLY A 185 19.81 8.18 8.19
N TYR A 186 19.23 8.87 7.21
CA TYR A 186 19.11 10.34 7.19
C TYR A 186 17.65 10.80 7.08
N PRO A 187 17.31 11.97 7.65
CA PRO A 187 15.96 12.53 7.54
C PRO A 187 15.63 12.92 6.10
N LEU A 188 14.34 12.90 5.77
CA LEU A 188 13.79 13.39 4.50
C LEU A 188 12.81 14.53 4.75
N PHE A 189 12.75 15.46 3.81
CA PHE A 189 11.77 16.56 3.78
C PHE A 189 11.82 17.48 5.02
N GLU A 190 13.02 17.71 5.58
CA GLU A 190 13.22 18.57 6.76
C GLU A 190 12.73 20.03 6.56
N THR A 191 12.66 20.48 5.31
CA THR A 191 12.13 21.79 4.92
C THR A 191 10.60 21.88 4.95
N GLU A 192 9.90 20.76 5.18
CA GLU A 192 8.46 20.66 5.00
C GLU A 192 7.69 20.62 6.33
N SER A 193 6.68 21.50 6.46
CA SER A 193 5.81 21.54 7.64
C SER A 193 4.73 20.45 7.55
N LEU A 194 5.14 19.18 7.71
CA LEU A 194 4.26 18.00 7.72
C LEU A 194 3.46 17.88 9.05
N LYS A 195 2.89 19.00 9.51
CA LYS A 195 1.97 19.05 10.66
C LYS A 195 0.54 18.85 10.19
N TRP A 196 -0.25 18.06 10.93
CA TRP A 196 -1.65 17.80 10.59
C TRP A 196 -2.44 19.11 10.34
N PRO A 197 -3.27 19.20 9.28
CA PRO A 197 -3.66 18.15 8.32
C PRO A 197 -2.69 17.94 7.13
N GLY A 198 -1.45 18.41 7.21
CA GLY A 198 -0.38 18.06 6.27
C GLY A 198 -0.01 16.57 6.31
N PHE A 199 0.46 16.05 5.17
CA PHE A 199 0.73 14.61 4.97
C PHE A 199 1.88 14.36 3.98
N VAL A 200 2.28 13.09 3.87
CA VAL A 200 3.23 12.58 2.87
C VAL A 200 2.71 11.27 2.28
N GLU A 201 2.79 11.11 0.96
CA GLU A 201 2.36 9.94 0.19
C GLU A 201 3.51 9.47 -0.71
N PHE A 202 3.89 8.19 -0.59
CA PHE A 202 4.98 7.57 -1.35
C PHE A 202 4.42 6.71 -2.48
N ASP A 203 4.64 7.16 -3.72
CA ASP A 203 4.08 6.54 -4.92
C ASP A 203 5.17 5.78 -5.70
N ASP A 204 5.19 4.46 -5.54
CA ASP A 204 6.10 3.56 -6.27
C ASP A 204 5.68 3.30 -7.73
N VAL A 205 4.49 3.74 -8.15
CA VAL A 205 4.00 3.61 -9.53
C VAL A 205 4.59 4.68 -10.43
N ASN A 206 4.49 5.94 -10.03
CA ASN A 206 5.04 7.06 -10.81
C ASN A 206 6.48 7.41 -10.38
N GLY A 207 6.99 6.78 -9.32
CA GLY A 207 8.31 7.05 -8.78
C GLY A 207 8.40 8.44 -8.15
N LYS A 208 7.35 8.85 -7.43
CA LYS A 208 7.20 10.20 -6.86
C LYS A 208 6.92 10.15 -5.35
N VAL A 209 7.09 11.29 -4.69
CA VAL A 209 6.56 11.55 -3.35
C VAL A 209 5.75 12.83 -3.38
N LEU A 210 4.52 12.80 -2.90
CA LEU A 210 3.66 13.97 -2.72
C LEU A 210 3.69 14.36 -1.24
N THR A 211 3.96 15.64 -0.93
CA THR A 211 3.81 16.20 0.41
C THR A 211 2.81 17.35 0.40
N TYR A 212 2.03 17.50 1.46
CA TYR A 212 1.18 18.67 1.69
C TYR A 212 1.59 19.40 2.97
N SER A 213 1.92 20.69 2.85
CA SER A 213 2.04 21.60 4.01
C SER A 213 0.73 22.36 4.19
N ALA A 214 -0.01 22.01 5.25
CA ALA A 214 -1.23 22.72 5.64
C ALA A 214 -0.95 24.15 6.16
N GLN A 215 0.27 24.41 6.62
CA GLN A 215 0.71 25.74 7.04
C GLN A 215 0.90 26.68 5.84
N ASP A 216 1.45 26.16 4.74
CA ASP A 216 1.75 26.95 3.53
C ASP A 216 0.66 26.85 2.46
N GLY A 217 -0.35 26.00 2.67
CA GLY A 217 -1.42 25.71 1.69
C GLY A 217 -0.86 25.22 0.36
N THR A 218 0.21 24.41 0.41
CA THR A 218 1.06 24.09 -0.74
C THR A 218 1.35 22.59 -0.79
N TYR A 219 1.17 22.00 -1.97
CA TYR A 219 1.65 20.65 -2.28
C TYR A 219 3.01 20.73 -2.97
N LYS A 220 3.89 19.75 -2.72
CA LYS A 220 5.18 19.59 -3.42
C LYS A 220 5.35 18.15 -3.89
N VAL A 221 5.96 17.99 -5.06
CA VAL A 221 6.27 16.69 -5.67
C VAL A 221 7.78 16.53 -5.75
N PHE A 222 8.26 15.38 -5.29
CA PHE A 222 9.66 14.98 -5.27
C PHE A 222 9.87 13.69 -6.08
N ASP A 223 11.09 13.45 -6.56
CA ASP A 223 11.50 12.17 -7.15
C ASP A 223 11.73 11.12 -6.05
N LEU A 224 11.17 9.91 -6.20
CA LEU A 224 11.28 8.85 -5.18
C LEU A 224 12.66 8.18 -5.13
N LYS A 225 13.47 8.28 -6.18
CA LYS A 225 14.78 7.61 -6.28
C LYS A 225 15.87 8.40 -5.54
N ASN A 226 15.86 9.73 -5.64
CA ASN A 226 16.87 10.62 -5.08
C ASN A 226 16.32 11.70 -4.12
N TYR A 227 15.01 11.77 -3.90
CA TYR A 227 14.32 12.73 -3.03
C TYR A 227 14.49 14.20 -3.42
N SER A 228 14.89 14.50 -4.66
CA SER A 228 14.98 15.87 -5.17
C SER A 228 13.60 16.47 -5.44
N PHE A 229 13.45 17.76 -5.14
CA PHE A 229 12.24 18.53 -5.44
C PHE A 229 12.08 18.72 -6.96
N LEU A 230 10.86 18.50 -7.46
CA LEU A 230 10.52 18.66 -8.88
C LEU A 230 9.70 19.92 -9.12
N TYR A 231 8.54 20.03 -8.47
CA TYR A 231 7.62 21.18 -8.60
C TYR A 231 6.64 21.27 -7.43
N SER A 232 5.94 22.40 -7.34
CA SER A 232 4.93 22.70 -6.31
C SER A 232 3.60 23.11 -6.91
N ILE A 233 2.49 22.72 -6.28
CA ILE A 233 1.13 23.16 -6.60
C ILE A 233 0.64 24.05 -5.46
N CYS A 234 0.50 25.34 -5.74
CA CYS A 234 0.11 26.37 -4.78
C CYS A 234 -1.29 26.89 -5.13
N ASP A 235 -2.32 26.13 -4.77
CA ASP A 235 -3.73 26.43 -5.07
C ASP A 235 -4.58 26.05 -3.85
N LYS A 236 -5.26 27.04 -3.25
CA LYS A 236 -5.93 26.94 -1.95
C LYS A 236 -7.37 26.43 -2.03
N ASP A 237 -7.92 26.35 -3.24
CA ASP A 237 -9.29 25.88 -3.47
C ASP A 237 -9.35 24.36 -3.75
N ILE A 238 -8.20 23.69 -3.76
CA ILE A 238 -8.07 22.23 -3.78
C ILE A 238 -8.61 21.67 -2.46
N GLN A 239 -9.60 20.77 -2.58
CA GLN A 239 -10.16 20.02 -1.46
C GLN A 239 -9.46 18.66 -1.29
N GLU A 240 -9.05 18.02 -2.40
CA GLU A 240 -8.40 16.71 -2.41
C GLU A 240 -7.52 16.55 -3.67
N ILE A 241 -6.42 15.80 -3.56
CA ILE A 241 -5.64 15.33 -4.72
C ILE A 241 -5.68 13.80 -4.72
N LYS A 242 -5.93 13.20 -5.89
CA LYS A 242 -5.86 11.74 -6.09
C LYS A 242 -4.83 11.42 -7.17
N ILE A 243 -3.91 10.49 -6.85
CA ILE A 243 -2.87 10.06 -7.77
C ILE A 243 -3.35 8.87 -8.63
N SER A 244 -2.92 8.86 -9.89
CA SER A 244 -3.14 7.79 -10.87
C SER A 244 -1.87 7.60 -11.72
N PRO A 245 -1.72 6.50 -12.48
CA PRO A 245 -0.57 6.32 -13.37
C PRO A 245 -0.45 7.47 -14.39
N GLY A 246 0.64 8.22 -14.31
CA GLY A 246 0.99 9.38 -15.16
C GLY A 246 0.26 10.70 -14.86
N ILE A 247 -0.73 10.72 -13.97
CA ILE A 247 -1.65 11.85 -13.77
C ILE A 247 -2.09 12.05 -12.32
N MET A 248 -2.51 13.27 -12.00
CA MET A 248 -3.17 13.62 -10.74
C MET A 248 -4.52 14.28 -11.00
N LEU A 249 -5.57 13.87 -10.29
CA LEU A 249 -6.84 14.56 -10.22
C LEU A 249 -6.81 15.55 -9.04
N LEU A 250 -6.97 16.83 -9.33
CA LEU A 250 -7.22 17.87 -8.33
C LEU A 250 -8.74 18.08 -8.26
N ILE A 251 -9.31 17.79 -7.10
CA ILE A 251 -10.73 17.97 -6.78
C ILE A 251 -10.86 19.28 -6.01
N TYR A 252 -11.67 20.21 -6.54
CA TYR A 252 -11.88 21.53 -5.94
C TYR A 252 -13.12 21.54 -5.05
N GLN A 253 -13.17 22.52 -4.14
CA GLN A 253 -14.32 22.75 -3.27
C GLN A 253 -15.64 22.76 -4.06
N ARG A 254 -16.57 21.86 -3.68
CA ARG A 254 -17.83 21.64 -4.41
C ARG A 254 -18.72 22.89 -4.43
N THR A 255 -19.20 23.28 -5.61
CA THR A 255 -20.22 24.34 -5.76
C THR A 255 -21.64 23.78 -5.53
N HIS A 256 -22.66 24.63 -5.67
CA HIS A 256 -24.06 24.22 -5.52
C HIS A 256 -24.56 23.18 -6.55
N SER A 257 -23.93 23.04 -7.72
CA SER A 257 -24.40 22.10 -8.76
C SER A 257 -23.31 21.41 -9.59
N HIS A 258 -22.04 21.63 -9.26
CA HIS A 258 -20.92 20.95 -9.91
C HIS A 258 -19.68 20.93 -9.01
N VAL A 259 -18.78 19.98 -9.27
CA VAL A 259 -17.42 19.99 -8.74
C VAL A 259 -16.46 20.41 -9.86
N PRO A 260 -15.61 21.44 -9.66
CA PRO A 260 -14.53 21.74 -10.59
C PRO A 260 -13.41 20.70 -10.44
N LEU A 261 -12.87 20.23 -11.56
CA LEU A 261 -11.84 19.20 -11.63
C LEU A 261 -10.72 19.63 -12.59
N LYS A 262 -9.47 19.42 -12.19
CA LYS A 262 -8.29 19.55 -13.07
C LYS A 262 -7.52 18.24 -13.07
N ILE A 263 -7.17 17.73 -14.25
CA ILE A 263 -6.25 16.61 -14.42
C ILE A 263 -4.90 17.19 -14.83
N LEU A 264 -3.86 16.91 -14.04
CA LEU A 264 -2.47 17.32 -14.28
C LEU A 264 -1.64 16.10 -14.66
N SER A 265 -0.52 16.29 -15.38
CA SER A 265 0.52 15.25 -15.44
C SER A 265 1.33 15.25 -14.15
N ILE A 266 1.74 14.06 -13.71
CA ILE A 266 2.56 13.90 -12.50
C ILE A 266 4.07 14.09 -12.76
N GLU A 267 4.49 14.23 -14.02
CA GLU A 267 5.91 14.42 -14.36
C GLU A 267 6.34 15.89 -14.28
N ASP A 268 5.48 16.83 -14.70
CA ASP A 268 5.78 18.27 -14.81
C ASP A 268 4.73 19.19 -14.14
N GLY A 269 3.68 18.62 -13.54
CA GLY A 269 2.58 19.38 -12.93
C GLY A 269 1.67 20.09 -13.94
N LYS A 270 1.86 19.89 -15.24
CA LYS A 270 1.12 20.61 -16.29
C LYS A 270 -0.34 20.16 -16.35
N VAL A 271 -1.25 21.13 -16.40
CA VAL A 271 -2.68 20.86 -16.61
C VAL A 271 -2.91 20.23 -17.99
N LEU A 272 -3.47 19.02 -18.00
CA LEU A 272 -3.84 18.26 -19.19
C LEU A 272 -5.30 18.52 -19.59
N LYS A 273 -6.21 18.66 -18.60
CA LYS A 273 -7.62 19.03 -18.82
C LYS A 273 -8.22 19.70 -17.59
N SER A 274 -9.04 20.72 -17.79
CA SER A 274 -9.92 21.31 -16.77
C SER A 274 -11.37 21.13 -17.20
N PHE A 275 -12.26 20.76 -16.27
CA PHE A 275 -13.69 20.58 -16.54
C PHE A 275 -14.52 20.64 -15.25
N ASN A 276 -15.84 20.82 -15.38
CA ASN A 276 -16.77 20.79 -14.27
C ASN A 276 -17.66 19.53 -14.39
N HIS A 277 -17.68 18.67 -13.38
CA HIS A 277 -18.61 17.53 -13.34
C HIS A 277 -19.90 17.95 -12.62
N LEU A 278 -21.06 17.76 -13.27
CA LEU A 278 -22.36 18.14 -12.73
C LEU A 278 -22.77 17.23 -11.56
N LEU A 279 -23.39 17.80 -10.53
CA LEU A 279 -23.79 17.08 -9.32
C LEU A 279 -25.21 17.48 -8.87
N HIS A 280 -25.94 16.49 -8.34
CA HIS A 280 -27.24 16.65 -7.72
C HIS A 280 -27.09 17.52 -6.45
N ARG A 281 -27.68 18.72 -6.50
CA ARG A 281 -27.43 19.83 -5.55
C ARG A 281 -27.60 19.42 -4.08
N ASN A 282 -28.69 18.71 -3.79
CA ASN A 282 -29.14 18.40 -2.43
C ASN A 282 -28.67 17.02 -1.93
N LYS A 283 -27.70 16.38 -2.60
CA LYS A 283 -27.19 15.06 -2.24
C LYS A 283 -25.73 15.10 -1.85
N LYS A 284 -25.34 14.24 -0.91
CA LYS A 284 -23.94 14.01 -0.57
C LYS A 284 -23.20 13.41 -1.79
N VAL A 285 -21.90 13.66 -1.88
CA VAL A 285 -20.99 12.89 -2.73
C VAL A 285 -20.46 11.76 -1.86
N ASP A 286 -20.57 10.52 -2.35
CA ASP A 286 -20.03 9.34 -1.66
C ASP A 286 -18.54 9.19 -1.99
N PHE A 287 -18.19 9.28 -3.28
CA PHE A 287 -16.81 9.35 -3.77
C PHE A 287 -16.72 9.98 -5.18
N ILE A 288 -15.53 10.48 -5.53
CA ILE A 288 -15.10 10.87 -6.88
C ILE A 288 -13.71 10.27 -7.08
N GLU A 289 -13.58 9.26 -7.94
CA GLU A 289 -12.33 8.51 -8.14
C GLU A 289 -11.85 8.56 -9.59
N GLN A 290 -10.53 8.47 -9.81
CA GLN A 290 -9.95 8.38 -11.14
C GLN A 290 -9.27 7.03 -11.37
N PHE A 291 -9.53 6.46 -12.54
CA PHE A 291 -8.81 5.32 -13.10
C PHE A 291 -8.42 5.62 -14.55
N ASN A 292 -7.19 6.06 -14.78
CA ASN A 292 -6.73 6.51 -16.10
C ASN A 292 -7.68 7.57 -16.70
N GLU A 293 -8.27 7.33 -17.88
CA GLU A 293 -9.29 8.21 -18.48
C GLU A 293 -10.69 8.14 -17.84
N LYS A 294 -10.95 7.24 -16.89
CA LYS A 294 -12.27 7.05 -16.30
C LYS A 294 -12.39 7.84 -15.00
N LEU A 295 -13.40 8.69 -14.91
CA LEU A 295 -13.83 9.34 -13.67
C LEU A 295 -15.08 8.60 -13.16
N LEU A 296 -15.01 8.08 -11.93
CA LEU A 296 -16.09 7.36 -11.27
C LEU A 296 -16.69 8.29 -10.22
N VAL A 297 -17.98 8.62 -10.34
CA VAL A 297 -18.67 9.54 -9.42
C VAL A 297 -19.89 8.85 -8.84
N LYS A 298 -20.01 8.88 -7.51
CA LYS A 298 -21.16 8.33 -6.79
C LYS A 298 -21.76 9.39 -5.88
N GLN A 299 -23.08 9.52 -5.92
CA GLN A 299 -23.83 10.33 -4.97
C GLN A 299 -24.84 9.47 -4.22
N GLU A 300 -25.16 9.92 -3.01
CA GLU A 300 -26.06 9.23 -2.09
C GLU A 300 -27.42 8.93 -2.76
N ASN A 301 -27.81 7.65 -2.78
CA ASN A 301 -29.06 7.16 -3.39
C ASN A 301 -29.21 7.48 -4.91
N GLU A 302 -28.12 7.78 -5.63
CA GLU A 302 -28.07 7.87 -7.11
C GLU A 302 -27.33 6.68 -7.74
N ASN A 303 -27.35 6.62 -9.08
CA ASN A 303 -26.55 5.71 -9.89
C ASN A 303 -25.04 5.91 -9.68
N LEU A 304 -24.23 4.92 -10.05
CA LEU A 304 -22.79 5.14 -10.28
C LEU A 304 -22.60 5.73 -11.67
N GLN A 305 -21.91 6.85 -11.78
CA GLN A 305 -21.52 7.46 -13.06
C GLN A 305 -20.07 7.08 -13.38
N ILE A 306 -19.82 6.54 -14.57
CA ILE A 306 -18.48 6.25 -15.12
C ILE A 306 -18.30 7.09 -16.40
N LEU A 307 -17.56 8.18 -16.30
CA LEU A 307 -17.32 9.14 -17.38
C LEU A 307 -15.93 8.90 -18.00
N ASP A 308 -15.84 8.72 -19.32
CA ASP A 308 -14.55 8.79 -20.05
C ASP A 308 -14.19 10.26 -20.32
N VAL A 309 -13.18 10.77 -19.64
CA VAL A 309 -12.81 12.18 -19.67
C VAL A 309 -12.23 12.64 -21.01
N ARG A 310 -11.99 11.74 -21.98
CA ARG A 310 -11.45 12.11 -23.31
C ARG A 310 -12.56 12.44 -24.30
N ASN A 311 -13.57 11.58 -24.41
CA ASN A 311 -14.69 11.72 -25.35
C ASN A 311 -16.00 12.16 -24.69
N SER A 312 -16.05 12.24 -23.35
CA SER A 312 -17.23 12.57 -22.54
C SER A 312 -18.35 11.53 -22.59
N ASN A 313 -18.05 10.28 -22.98
CA ASN A 313 -19.02 9.19 -22.90
C ASN A 313 -19.30 8.85 -21.44
N LEU A 314 -20.57 8.94 -21.04
CA LEU A 314 -21.07 8.56 -19.72
C LEU A 314 -21.72 7.18 -19.78
N ILE A 315 -21.39 6.33 -18.80
CA ILE A 315 -22.09 5.09 -18.48
C ILE A 315 -22.68 5.25 -17.08
N GLU A 316 -23.92 4.81 -16.87
CA GLU A 316 -24.54 4.74 -15.55
C GLU A 316 -24.85 3.29 -15.15
N VAL A 317 -24.59 2.96 -13.89
CA VAL A 317 -24.97 1.66 -13.28
C VAL A 317 -26.05 1.92 -12.23
N SER A 318 -27.10 1.10 -12.21
CA SER A 318 -28.24 1.34 -11.31
C SER A 318 -27.80 1.37 -9.86
N ARG A 319 -28.39 2.27 -9.06
CA ARG A 319 -28.20 2.30 -7.61
C ARG A 319 -28.55 1.00 -6.88
N THR A 320 -29.34 0.11 -7.51
CA THR A 320 -29.70 -1.21 -6.98
C THR A 320 -28.64 -2.28 -7.30
N GLU A 321 -27.89 -2.10 -8.38
CA GLU A 321 -26.79 -2.99 -8.80
C GLU A 321 -25.49 -2.56 -8.11
N PHE A 322 -25.13 -1.27 -8.27
CA PHE A 322 -23.97 -0.67 -7.62
C PHE A 322 -24.40 0.10 -6.36
N MET A 323 -24.43 -0.61 -5.25
CA MET A 323 -24.52 0.01 -3.91
C MET A 323 -23.15 0.51 -3.46
N THR A 324 -23.09 1.65 -2.76
CA THR A 324 -21.83 2.26 -2.31
C THR A 324 -21.03 1.29 -1.41
N PRO A 325 -19.77 0.95 -1.76
CA PRO A 325 -18.90 0.05 -0.98
C PRO A 325 -18.20 0.77 0.17
N SER A 326 -17.62 0.04 1.11
CA SER A 326 -16.77 0.60 2.18
C SER A 326 -15.34 0.88 1.71
N ALA A 327 -14.85 0.14 0.72
CA ALA A 327 -13.61 0.44 -0.01
C ALA A 327 -13.63 -0.10 -1.44
N PHE A 328 -12.69 0.36 -2.26
CA PHE A 328 -12.43 -0.13 -3.61
C PHE A 328 -10.92 -0.25 -3.84
N ILE A 329 -10.47 -1.14 -4.73
CA ILE A 329 -9.06 -1.27 -5.13
C ILE A 329 -8.97 -1.36 -6.66
N PHE A 330 -8.11 -0.53 -7.26
CA PHE A 330 -7.96 -0.45 -8.72
C PHE A 330 -6.93 -1.45 -9.27
N LEU A 331 -7.36 -2.27 -10.23
CA LEU A 331 -6.53 -3.29 -10.90
C LEU A 331 -6.10 -2.78 -12.28
N TYR A 332 -5.07 -1.92 -12.26
CA TYR A 332 -4.61 -1.16 -13.43
C TYR A 332 -4.16 -2.00 -14.64
N GLU A 333 -3.53 -3.16 -14.45
CA GLU A 333 -3.08 -4.03 -15.56
C GLU A 333 -4.24 -4.84 -16.16
N ASN A 334 -5.25 -5.18 -15.35
CA ASN A 334 -6.44 -5.93 -15.79
C ASN A 334 -7.61 -5.05 -16.26
N HIS A 335 -7.55 -3.73 -16.04
CA HIS A 335 -8.66 -2.79 -16.26
C HIS A 335 -9.95 -3.18 -15.53
N LEU A 336 -9.81 -3.58 -14.27
CA LEU A 336 -10.89 -3.93 -13.34
C LEU A 336 -10.78 -3.12 -12.05
N PHE A 337 -11.80 -3.19 -11.19
CA PHE A 337 -11.72 -2.75 -9.81
C PHE A 337 -12.44 -3.70 -8.87
N LEU A 338 -11.87 -3.90 -7.68
CA LEU A 338 -12.50 -4.60 -6.56
C LEU A 338 -13.38 -3.62 -5.79
N THR A 339 -14.52 -4.10 -5.28
CA THR A 339 -15.35 -3.39 -4.30
C THR A 339 -15.56 -4.27 -3.08
N PHE A 340 -15.41 -3.69 -1.90
CA PHE A 340 -15.53 -4.36 -0.61
C PHE A 340 -16.77 -3.85 0.13
N ARG A 341 -17.62 -4.76 0.61
CA ARG A 341 -18.85 -4.39 1.32
C ARG A 341 -19.39 -5.56 2.13
N ASN A 342 -19.78 -5.33 3.39
CA ASN A 342 -20.43 -6.35 4.24
C ASN A 342 -19.67 -7.70 4.25
N ARG A 343 -18.34 -7.69 4.40
CA ARG A 343 -17.43 -8.86 4.30
C ARG A 343 -17.24 -9.45 2.90
N THR A 344 -18.07 -9.14 1.90
CA THR A 344 -17.93 -9.70 0.56
C THR A 344 -17.03 -8.85 -0.33
N VAL A 345 -16.47 -9.51 -1.35
CA VAL A 345 -15.68 -8.89 -2.41
C VAL A 345 -16.40 -9.10 -3.73
N ALA A 346 -16.44 -8.08 -4.57
CA ALA A 346 -16.99 -8.13 -5.92
C ALA A 346 -16.05 -7.43 -6.91
N VAL A 347 -16.03 -7.89 -8.16
CA VAL A 347 -15.11 -7.43 -9.21
C VAL A 347 -15.91 -6.79 -10.34
N TRP A 348 -15.60 -5.55 -10.66
CA TRP A 348 -16.32 -4.75 -11.64
C TRP A 348 -15.39 -4.29 -12.77
N ASN A 349 -15.97 -4.01 -13.94
CA ASN A 349 -15.26 -3.40 -15.06
C ASN A 349 -15.77 -1.97 -15.35
N PHE A 350 -15.03 -1.23 -16.17
CA PHE A 350 -15.35 0.16 -16.52
C PHE A 350 -16.42 0.31 -17.63
N ARG A 351 -17.18 -0.76 -17.91
CA ARG A 351 -18.51 -0.69 -18.56
C ARG A 351 -19.65 -0.76 -17.53
N GLY A 352 -19.34 -0.87 -16.24
CA GLY A 352 -20.33 -0.95 -15.17
C GLY A 352 -20.85 -2.36 -14.89
N GLU A 353 -20.30 -3.38 -15.55
CA GLU A 353 -20.72 -4.77 -15.40
C GLU A 353 -20.01 -5.42 -14.20
N LEU A 354 -20.76 -6.21 -13.43
CA LEU A 354 -20.19 -7.16 -12.46
C LEU A 354 -19.55 -8.33 -13.21
N VAL A 355 -18.26 -8.55 -12.98
CA VAL A 355 -17.46 -9.60 -13.64
C VAL A 355 -17.47 -10.89 -12.84
N THR A 356 -17.30 -10.81 -11.52
CA THR A 356 -17.40 -11.96 -10.61
C THR A 356 -17.58 -11.49 -9.16
N SER A 357 -17.99 -12.41 -8.28
CA SER A 357 -18.12 -12.24 -6.84
C SER A 357 -17.52 -13.45 -6.14
N PHE A 358 -16.91 -13.24 -4.97
CA PHE A 358 -16.25 -14.33 -4.23
C PHE A 358 -17.22 -14.90 -3.19
N GLU A 359 -17.74 -16.10 -3.44
CA GLU A 359 -18.71 -16.76 -2.56
C GLU A 359 -18.04 -17.29 -1.28
N ASP A 360 -16.85 -17.90 -1.40
CA ASP A 360 -16.13 -18.58 -0.32
C ASP A 360 -14.93 -17.77 0.24
N HIS A 361 -15.02 -16.43 0.18
CA HIS A 361 -13.98 -15.48 0.61
C HIS A 361 -14.56 -14.40 1.53
N LEU A 362 -15.34 -14.81 2.54
CA LEU A 362 -15.97 -13.90 3.50
C LEU A 362 -14.92 -13.29 4.44
N LEU A 363 -14.64 -12.00 4.33
CA LEU A 363 -13.62 -11.30 5.10
C LEU A 363 -13.90 -11.30 6.62
N TRP A 364 -12.81 -11.35 7.41
CA TRP A 364 -12.89 -11.35 8.87
C TRP A 364 -13.48 -10.06 9.47
N HIS A 365 -13.31 -8.94 8.79
CA HIS A 365 -13.91 -7.65 9.15
C HIS A 365 -15.06 -7.30 8.17
N PRO A 366 -16.15 -6.65 8.63
CA PRO A 366 -17.24 -6.22 7.76
C PRO A 366 -16.81 -5.09 6.81
N ASP A 367 -15.95 -4.22 7.32
CA ASP A 367 -15.25 -3.16 6.59
C ASP A 367 -13.88 -3.64 6.13
N CYS A 368 -13.38 -3.04 5.04
CA CYS A 368 -12.13 -3.45 4.42
C CYS A 368 -10.91 -3.01 5.24
N ASN A 369 -10.37 -3.93 6.05
CA ASN A 369 -9.06 -3.75 6.68
C ASN A 369 -7.96 -4.13 5.69
N THR A 370 -7.33 -3.14 5.05
CA THR A 370 -6.25 -3.35 4.06
C THR A 370 -4.99 -3.98 4.64
N ASN A 371 -4.80 -3.99 5.95
CA ASN A 371 -3.70 -4.72 6.59
C ASN A 371 -3.91 -6.24 6.57
N ASN A 372 -5.15 -6.71 6.33
CA ASN A 372 -5.50 -8.13 6.30
C ASN A 372 -5.72 -8.67 4.87
N ILE A 373 -5.35 -7.91 3.82
CA ILE A 373 -5.59 -8.22 2.41
C ILE A 373 -4.34 -7.91 1.58
N TYR A 374 -3.81 -8.91 0.89
CA TYR A 374 -2.74 -8.77 -0.11
C TYR A 374 -3.28 -9.12 -1.50
N ILE A 375 -2.83 -8.40 -2.54
CA ILE A 375 -3.16 -8.69 -3.94
C ILE A 375 -1.83 -8.82 -4.69
N THR A 376 -1.69 -9.87 -5.50
CA THR A 376 -0.44 -10.18 -6.20
C THR A 376 -0.06 -9.13 -7.23
N SER A 377 1.24 -9.00 -7.48
CA SER A 377 1.83 -8.12 -8.48
C SER A 377 1.30 -8.43 -9.88
N ASP A 378 1.11 -9.72 -10.22
CA ASP A 378 0.49 -10.18 -11.48
C ASP A 378 -1.05 -9.90 -11.54
N GLN A 379 -1.65 -9.33 -10.48
CA GLN A 379 -3.08 -8.97 -10.33
C GLN A 379 -4.07 -10.15 -10.50
N ASP A 380 -3.60 -11.38 -10.32
CA ASP A 380 -4.34 -12.62 -10.55
C ASP A 380 -4.98 -13.22 -9.28
N LEU A 381 -4.48 -12.86 -8.09
CA LEU A 381 -4.86 -13.44 -6.81
C LEU A 381 -5.12 -12.37 -5.74
N ILE A 382 -6.13 -12.62 -4.92
CA ILE A 382 -6.36 -11.95 -3.64
C ILE A 382 -6.13 -12.95 -2.50
N ILE A 383 -5.35 -12.56 -1.50
CA ILE A 383 -5.02 -13.32 -0.31
C ILE A 383 -5.54 -12.53 0.89
N SER A 384 -6.53 -13.05 1.61
CA SER A 384 -7.16 -12.33 2.72
C SER A 384 -7.34 -13.19 3.95
N TYR A 385 -7.38 -12.54 5.12
CA TYR A 385 -7.88 -13.17 6.35
C TYR A 385 -9.42 -13.16 6.35
N CYS A 386 -9.99 -14.36 6.34
CA CYS A 386 -11.41 -14.66 6.18
C CYS A 386 -11.97 -15.37 7.43
N LYS A 387 -13.30 -15.44 7.52
CA LYS A 387 -13.95 -16.42 8.40
C LYS A 387 -13.62 -17.84 7.92
N ALA A 388 -13.25 -18.72 8.84
CA ALA A 388 -13.30 -20.15 8.60
C ALA A 388 -14.78 -20.59 8.50
N GLU A 389 -15.06 -21.57 7.64
CA GLU A 389 -16.43 -22.07 7.40
C GLU A 389 -16.87 -23.13 8.43
N ASP A 390 -15.93 -23.67 9.21
CA ASP A 390 -16.19 -24.67 10.26
C ASP A 390 -15.93 -24.11 11.67
N GLY A 391 -17.00 -23.61 12.29
CA GLY A 391 -17.09 -23.35 13.72
C GLY A 391 -18.55 -23.47 14.14
N CYS A 392 -18.87 -24.39 15.04
CA CYS A 392 -20.25 -24.63 15.46
C CYS A 392 -20.82 -23.39 16.16
N ASP A 393 -21.95 -22.88 15.68
CA ASP A 393 -22.72 -21.82 16.36
C ASP A 393 -23.41 -22.39 17.62
N GLU A 394 -22.63 -22.71 18.66
CA GLU A 394 -23.16 -22.69 20.03
C GLU A 394 -23.41 -21.22 20.40
N GLU A 395 -24.65 -20.90 20.79
CA GLU A 395 -25.19 -19.53 20.76
C GLU A 395 -24.44 -18.54 21.70
N GLY A 396 -23.43 -17.84 21.18
CA GLY A 396 -22.89 -16.64 21.82
C GLY A 396 -21.42 -16.33 21.55
N GLU A 397 -20.57 -17.33 21.32
CA GLU A 397 -19.14 -17.07 21.13
C GLU A 397 -18.83 -16.51 19.74
N VAL A 398 -18.19 -15.34 19.70
CA VAL A 398 -17.60 -14.82 18.46
C VAL A 398 -16.39 -15.70 18.12
N PRO A 399 -16.33 -16.36 16.95
CA PRO A 399 -15.18 -17.18 16.60
C PRO A 399 -13.90 -16.32 16.63
N THR A 400 -12.88 -16.80 17.33
CA THR A 400 -11.58 -16.10 17.50
C THR A 400 -10.59 -16.39 16.37
N VAL A 401 -10.80 -17.52 15.67
CA VAL A 401 -9.91 -18.10 14.66
C VAL A 401 -10.53 -18.01 13.28
N GLY A 402 -9.76 -17.51 12.31
CA GLY A 402 -10.15 -17.43 10.90
C GLY A 402 -9.37 -18.39 10.01
N SER A 403 -9.42 -18.12 8.72
CA SER A 403 -8.63 -18.79 7.69
C SER A 403 -7.93 -17.76 6.81
N ILE A 404 -6.88 -18.16 6.10
CA ILE A 404 -6.28 -17.34 5.03
C ILE A 404 -6.73 -17.93 3.71
N ASN A 405 -7.52 -17.19 2.92
CA ASN A 405 -8.08 -17.69 1.67
C ASN A 405 -7.33 -17.04 0.49
N MET A 406 -6.84 -17.86 -0.45
CA MET A 406 -6.15 -17.42 -1.66
C MET A 406 -7.06 -17.66 -2.87
N SER A 407 -7.74 -16.61 -3.33
CA SER A 407 -8.74 -16.71 -4.41
C SER A 407 -8.32 -16.01 -5.70
N ASN A 408 -8.75 -16.57 -6.83
CA ASN A 408 -8.49 -16.00 -8.15
C ASN A 408 -9.42 -14.83 -8.45
N ILE A 409 -8.84 -13.69 -8.83
CA ILE A 409 -9.61 -12.45 -9.04
C ILE A 409 -10.55 -12.50 -10.25
N LEU A 410 -10.19 -13.23 -11.30
CA LEU A 410 -11.01 -13.28 -12.53
C LEU A 410 -12.17 -14.28 -12.46
N THR A 411 -12.08 -15.28 -11.59
CA THR A 411 -13.08 -16.37 -11.48
C THR A 411 -13.82 -16.41 -10.14
N GLY A 412 -13.41 -15.60 -9.15
CA GLY A 412 -14.00 -15.55 -7.81
C GLY A 412 -13.65 -16.74 -6.90
N LYS A 413 -13.13 -17.84 -7.46
CA LYS A 413 -12.93 -19.11 -6.76
C LYS A 413 -11.70 -19.09 -5.85
N CYS A 414 -11.82 -19.66 -4.65
CA CYS A 414 -10.66 -20.02 -3.86
C CYS A 414 -9.83 -21.13 -4.53
N ILE A 415 -8.49 -20.96 -4.51
CA ILE A 415 -7.51 -21.92 -5.03
C ILE A 415 -6.94 -22.77 -3.88
N ALA A 416 -6.71 -22.13 -2.74
CA ALA A 416 -6.20 -22.76 -1.52
C ALA A 416 -6.64 -21.95 -0.29
N LYS A 417 -6.85 -22.65 0.84
CA LYS A 417 -7.16 -22.05 2.14
C LYS A 417 -6.14 -22.56 3.16
N ILE A 418 -5.71 -21.71 4.08
CA ILE A 418 -4.98 -22.10 5.30
C ILE A 418 -6.00 -22.06 6.44
N CYS A 419 -6.45 -23.23 6.89
CA CYS A 419 -7.48 -23.38 7.91
C CYS A 419 -6.91 -24.05 9.17
N PRO A 420 -7.44 -23.75 10.38
CA PRO A 420 -6.95 -24.34 11.62
C PRO A 420 -7.21 -25.85 11.73
N ASN A 421 -8.21 -26.35 11.00
CA ASN A 421 -8.66 -27.74 11.03
C ASN A 421 -8.11 -28.58 9.85
N ASP A 422 -7.24 -28.04 8.99
CA ASP A 422 -6.69 -28.78 7.85
C ASP A 422 -5.63 -29.81 8.32
N PRO A 423 -5.88 -31.13 8.18
CA PRO A 423 -4.93 -32.15 8.62
C PRO A 423 -3.64 -32.20 7.78
N ALA A 424 -3.63 -31.61 6.58
CA ALA A 424 -2.43 -31.48 5.75
C ALA A 424 -1.53 -30.33 6.22
N LEU A 425 -2.05 -29.36 6.98
CA LEU A 425 -1.25 -28.29 7.54
C LEU A 425 -0.45 -28.81 8.73
N GLN A 426 0.88 -28.68 8.65
CA GLN A 426 1.81 -29.21 9.64
C GLN A 426 2.78 -28.13 10.11
N ILE A 427 3.27 -28.27 11.34
CA ILE A 427 4.39 -27.46 11.85
C ILE A 427 5.68 -28.14 11.41
N THR A 428 6.56 -27.44 10.70
CA THR A 428 7.76 -28.07 10.13
C THR A 428 8.69 -28.61 11.24
N PRO A 429 9.07 -29.90 11.22
CA PRO A 429 9.76 -30.53 12.35
C PRO A 429 11.20 -30.00 12.53
N ARG A 430 11.60 -29.80 13.79
CA ARG A 430 12.94 -29.30 14.16
C ARG A 430 14.04 -30.19 13.58
N LYS A 431 15.01 -29.57 12.89
CA LYS A 431 16.33 -30.19 12.68
C LYS A 431 17.01 -30.35 14.05
N ARG A 432 17.32 -31.58 14.45
CA ARG A 432 18.02 -31.86 15.73
C ARG A 432 19.37 -31.11 15.77
N GLY A 433 19.62 -30.42 16.88
CA GLY A 433 20.87 -29.73 17.17
C GLY A 433 20.88 -28.21 16.90
N ASP A 434 19.88 -27.66 16.23
CA ASP A 434 19.84 -26.23 15.90
C ASP A 434 19.11 -25.40 16.98
N ASN A 435 19.88 -24.86 17.93
CA ASN A 435 19.40 -23.90 18.93
C ASN A 435 19.32 -22.45 18.41
N SER A 436 19.51 -22.19 17.11
CA SER A 436 19.59 -20.82 16.57
C SER A 436 18.26 -20.27 16.06
N ARG A 437 17.31 -21.12 15.68
CA ARG A 437 16.00 -20.76 15.13
C ARG A 437 14.99 -20.42 16.22
N SER A 438 13.93 -19.70 15.86
CA SER A 438 12.89 -19.32 16.83
C SER A 438 12.12 -20.56 17.31
N THR A 439 11.87 -20.67 18.60
CA THR A 439 11.03 -21.77 19.11
C THR A 439 9.58 -21.43 18.81
N ILE A 440 8.99 -22.06 17.78
CA ILE A 440 7.53 -22.14 17.68
C ILE A 440 7.01 -22.73 18.98
N ARG A 441 6.16 -21.99 19.67
CA ARG A 441 5.42 -22.39 20.87
C ARG A 441 3.94 -22.54 20.56
N SER A 442 3.43 -21.73 19.63
CA SER A 442 2.02 -21.71 19.26
C SER A 442 1.57 -22.91 18.42
N THR A 443 0.35 -23.37 18.64
CA THR A 443 -0.37 -24.23 17.69
C THR A 443 -0.71 -23.50 16.38
N ILE A 444 -1.12 -24.26 15.37
CA ILE A 444 -1.67 -23.72 14.11
C ILE A 444 -2.93 -22.86 14.39
N ARG A 445 -3.78 -23.28 15.33
CA ARG A 445 -5.00 -22.55 15.72
C ARG A 445 -4.67 -21.15 16.20
N GLU A 446 -3.72 -21.02 17.12
CA GLU A 446 -3.22 -19.72 17.61
C GLU A 446 -2.57 -18.85 16.51
N ALA A 447 -2.03 -19.45 15.44
CA ALA A 447 -1.40 -18.73 14.32
C ALA A 447 -2.40 -18.15 13.31
N LEU A 448 -3.65 -18.59 13.39
CA LEU A 448 -4.82 -18.08 12.65
C LEU A 448 -5.83 -17.40 13.60
N GLU A 449 -5.47 -17.20 14.86
CA GLU A 449 -6.26 -16.49 15.87
C GLU A 449 -5.88 -15.01 15.88
N ASP A 450 -6.89 -14.14 15.84
CA ASP A 450 -6.73 -12.69 15.98
C ASP A 450 -5.65 -12.05 15.07
N VAL A 451 -5.64 -12.45 13.79
CA VAL A 451 -4.73 -11.91 12.77
C VAL A 451 -5.04 -10.44 12.49
N THR A 452 -4.10 -9.56 12.80
CA THR A 452 -4.20 -8.09 12.70
C THR A 452 -3.37 -7.49 11.57
N ALA A 453 -2.48 -8.28 10.98
CA ALA A 453 -1.75 -7.95 9.75
C ALA A 453 -1.43 -9.23 8.95
N LEU A 454 -1.45 -9.12 7.62
CA LEU A 454 -1.14 -10.16 6.65
C LEU A 454 -0.27 -9.58 5.53
N PHE A 455 0.79 -10.30 5.14
CA PHE A 455 1.67 -9.93 4.04
C PHE A 455 2.13 -11.18 3.29
N TYR A 456 2.24 -11.11 1.95
CA TYR A 456 2.77 -12.19 1.12
C TYR A 456 4.05 -11.74 0.43
N ASP A 457 5.15 -12.45 0.68
CA ASP A 457 6.41 -12.27 -0.04
C ASP A 457 6.35 -13.08 -1.35
N GLU A 458 6.09 -12.39 -2.44
CA GLU A 458 6.01 -12.97 -3.79
C GLU A 458 7.35 -13.48 -4.32
N ASP A 459 8.48 -12.98 -3.82
CA ASP A 459 9.83 -13.42 -4.21
C ASP A 459 10.21 -14.72 -3.49
N ARG A 460 9.70 -14.94 -2.27
CA ARG A 460 9.96 -16.14 -1.43
C ARG A 460 8.84 -17.17 -1.40
N ASN A 461 7.64 -16.81 -1.83
CA ASN A 461 6.40 -17.58 -1.67
C ASN A 461 6.03 -17.85 -0.18
N GLU A 462 6.24 -16.85 0.68
CA GLU A 462 5.99 -16.92 2.13
C GLU A 462 4.81 -16.02 2.52
N ILE A 463 3.84 -16.54 3.28
CA ILE A 463 2.75 -15.73 3.87
C ILE A 463 3.07 -15.45 5.33
N TYR A 464 3.08 -14.19 5.72
CA TYR A 464 3.33 -13.71 7.07
C TYR A 464 2.03 -13.23 7.73
N THR A 465 1.68 -13.78 8.89
CA THR A 465 0.65 -13.19 9.77
C THR A 465 1.29 -12.52 10.97
N GLY A 466 0.67 -11.43 11.43
CA GLY A 466 0.93 -10.80 12.72
C GLY A 466 -0.35 -10.76 13.55
N ASN A 467 -0.26 -10.97 14.86
CA ASN A 467 -1.43 -11.06 15.75
C ASN A 467 -1.41 -10.04 16.90
N LYS A 468 -2.48 -10.03 17.71
CA LYS A 468 -2.55 -9.24 18.95
C LYS A 468 -1.46 -9.58 19.97
N GLN A 469 -0.97 -10.82 19.98
CA GLN A 469 0.06 -11.30 20.91
C GLN A 469 1.49 -10.92 20.54
N VAL A 470 1.69 -10.06 19.53
CA VAL A 470 3.00 -9.46 19.16
C VAL A 470 3.94 -10.41 18.42
N HIS A 471 3.41 -11.57 18.02
CA HIS A 471 4.11 -12.58 17.25
C HIS A 471 3.88 -12.39 15.75
N LEU A 472 4.95 -12.61 14.96
CA LEU A 472 4.96 -12.65 13.50
C LEU A 472 5.29 -14.08 13.04
N ARG A 473 4.45 -14.70 12.22
CA ARG A 473 4.50 -16.13 11.90
C ARG A 473 4.51 -16.38 10.37
N PRO A 474 5.62 -16.87 9.79
CA PRO A 474 5.68 -17.24 8.37
C PRO A 474 5.16 -18.66 8.10
N PHE A 475 4.38 -18.75 7.03
CA PHE A 475 3.93 -19.96 6.36
C PHE A 475 4.63 -20.09 5.00
N GLU A 476 5.20 -21.25 4.69
CA GLU A 476 6.00 -21.50 3.48
C GLU A 476 5.60 -22.83 2.83
N THR A 477 5.61 -22.92 1.50
CA THR A 477 5.45 -24.20 0.79
C THR A 477 6.77 -24.98 0.73
N LEU A 478 6.82 -26.17 1.33
CA LEU A 478 8.00 -27.01 1.22
C LEU A 478 8.10 -27.64 -0.19
N PRO A 479 9.28 -27.56 -0.85
CA PRO A 479 9.52 -28.30 -2.08
C PRO A 479 9.53 -29.81 -1.79
N ARG A 480 8.88 -30.61 -2.65
CA ARG A 480 8.88 -32.07 -2.52
C ARG A 480 10.30 -32.62 -2.53
N THR A 481 10.61 -33.48 -1.56
CA THR A 481 11.95 -34.04 -1.37
C THR A 481 12.37 -34.95 -2.54
N GLY A 482 13.44 -34.56 -3.23
CA GLY A 482 14.18 -35.43 -4.14
C GLY A 482 14.15 -35.02 -5.61
N ILE A 483 15.10 -34.17 -6.00
CA ILE A 483 16.05 -34.42 -7.10
C ILE A 483 17.26 -33.49 -6.89
N ILE A 484 18.47 -34.00 -7.13
CA ILE A 484 19.70 -33.22 -6.96
C ILE A 484 20.02 -32.47 -8.24
N GLY A 485 20.13 -31.15 -8.12
CA GLY A 485 20.72 -30.27 -9.13
C GLY A 485 19.77 -29.84 -10.25
N LEU A 486 19.51 -28.54 -10.29
CA LEU A 486 19.80 -27.71 -11.48
C LEU A 486 19.80 -26.22 -11.09
N THR A 487 20.57 -25.44 -11.83
CA THR A 487 20.90 -24.02 -11.63
C THR A 487 19.73 -23.12 -11.20
N HIS A 488 19.91 -22.33 -10.13
CA HIS A 488 19.09 -21.13 -9.87
C HIS A 488 19.28 -20.12 -11.02
N THR A 489 18.31 -20.05 -11.93
CA THR A 489 18.20 -18.93 -12.87
C THR A 489 17.53 -17.75 -12.16
N HIS A 490 18.35 -16.77 -11.76
CA HIS A 490 17.85 -15.49 -11.26
C HIS A 490 17.04 -14.80 -12.37
N ILE A 491 15.71 -14.84 -12.27
CA ILE A 491 14.79 -14.05 -13.09
C ILE A 491 14.20 -12.99 -12.16
N SER A 492 14.85 -11.82 -12.12
CA SER A 492 14.30 -10.63 -11.47
C SER A 492 13.03 -10.20 -12.19
N ARG A 493 11.86 -10.49 -11.61
CA ARG A 493 10.56 -10.00 -12.10
C ARG A 493 10.39 -8.53 -11.71
N GLU A 494 11.07 -7.65 -12.44
CA GLU A 494 10.81 -6.22 -12.36
C GLU A 494 9.42 -5.89 -12.94
N ASN A 495 8.79 -4.85 -12.40
CA ASN A 495 7.48 -4.31 -12.76
C ASN A 495 6.25 -5.13 -12.29
N CYS A 496 5.67 -4.73 -11.16
CA CYS A 496 4.25 -4.37 -11.06
C CYS A 496 3.97 -3.64 -9.74
N HIS A 497 3.76 -2.33 -9.83
CA HIS A 497 3.68 -1.42 -8.66
C HIS A 497 2.24 -1.00 -8.33
N HIS A 498 1.32 -1.18 -9.28
CA HIS A 498 0.01 -0.51 -9.33
C HIS A 498 -0.94 -0.78 -8.14
N ILE A 499 -0.73 -1.85 -7.38
CA ILE A 499 -1.54 -2.17 -6.19
C ILE A 499 -1.04 -1.45 -4.94
N ARG A 500 0.28 -1.33 -4.75
CA ARG A 500 0.84 -0.75 -3.52
C ARG A 500 0.45 0.72 -3.36
N CYS A 501 0.52 1.52 -4.42
CA CYS A 501 -0.09 2.85 -4.42
C CYS A 501 -1.57 2.82 -3.96
N SER A 502 -2.44 1.99 -4.55
CA SER A 502 -3.85 1.95 -4.13
C SER A 502 -4.08 1.53 -2.66
N GLN A 503 -3.31 0.55 -2.16
CA GLN A 503 -3.40 0.10 -0.77
C GLN A 503 -2.79 1.13 0.19
N ASN A 504 -1.71 1.81 -0.21
CA ASN A 504 -1.07 2.88 0.53
C ASN A 504 -1.92 4.14 0.57
N ASN A 505 -2.71 4.43 -0.46
CA ASN A 505 -3.61 5.59 -0.49
C ASN A 505 -4.84 5.34 0.41
N ILE A 506 -5.32 4.09 0.49
CA ILE A 506 -6.28 3.68 1.52
C ILE A 506 -5.65 3.79 2.92
N LYS A 507 -4.40 3.34 3.11
CA LYS A 507 -3.65 3.52 4.38
C LYS A 507 -3.38 5.00 4.71
N GLY A 508 -3.18 5.86 3.72
CA GLY A 508 -2.95 7.30 3.90
C GLY A 508 -4.23 8.00 4.34
N ALA A 509 -5.35 7.70 3.68
CA ALA A 509 -6.67 8.17 4.11
C ALA A 509 -7.02 7.64 5.52
N ILE A 510 -6.94 6.33 5.75
CA ILE A 510 -7.22 5.72 7.06
C ILE A 510 -6.26 6.23 8.13
N GLY A 511 -4.97 6.38 7.83
CA GLY A 511 -3.96 6.92 8.74
C GLY A 511 -4.21 8.39 9.11
N ALA A 512 -4.71 9.20 8.17
CA ALA A 512 -5.16 10.56 8.46
C ALA A 512 -6.42 10.59 9.36
N PHE A 513 -7.33 9.62 9.22
CA PHE A 513 -8.49 9.45 10.11
C PHE A 513 -8.10 8.89 11.50
N GLU A 514 -7.22 7.89 11.58
CA GLU A 514 -6.70 7.36 12.85
C GLU A 514 -5.86 8.42 13.59
N LEU A 515 -5.21 9.35 12.90
CA LEU A 515 -4.56 10.51 13.51
C LEU A 515 -5.56 11.31 14.37
N VAL A 516 -6.77 11.54 13.86
CA VAL A 516 -7.80 12.34 14.55
C VAL A 516 -8.34 11.60 15.78
N SER A 517 -8.72 10.33 15.65
CA SER A 517 -9.22 9.54 16.79
C SER A 517 -8.16 9.31 17.87
N SER A 518 -6.90 9.08 17.48
CA SER A 518 -5.80 8.81 18.42
C SER A 518 -5.36 10.04 19.21
N ILE A 519 -5.47 11.24 18.63
CA ILE A 519 -5.06 12.50 19.28
C ILE A 519 -6.15 13.04 20.21
N LEU A 520 -7.43 12.84 19.89
CA LEU A 520 -8.55 13.48 20.61
C LEU A 520 -9.30 12.58 21.61
N GLY A 521 -9.13 11.26 21.55
CA GLY A 521 -9.87 10.32 22.43
C GLY A 521 -11.39 10.30 22.21
N VAL A 522 -11.89 10.93 21.13
CA VAL A 522 -13.32 11.08 20.85
C VAL A 522 -13.89 9.76 20.30
N GLN A 523 -14.55 8.98 21.16
CA GLN A 523 -15.57 8.05 20.71
C GLN A 523 -16.77 8.86 20.18
N HIS A 524 -16.92 8.96 18.86
CA HIS A 524 -18.11 9.57 18.27
C HIS A 524 -19.33 8.62 18.35
N ARG A 525 -19.95 8.55 19.54
CA ARG A 525 -21.36 8.17 19.64
C ARG A 525 -22.19 9.19 18.84
N ALA A 526 -23.01 8.72 17.91
CA ALA A 526 -23.87 9.57 17.09
C ALA A 526 -25.07 10.10 17.91
N ALA A 527 -24.88 11.22 18.61
CA ALA A 527 -25.93 11.91 19.36
C ALA A 527 -26.42 13.17 18.60
N ARG A 528 -27.73 13.30 18.42
CA ARG A 528 -28.37 14.46 17.78
C ARG A 528 -28.31 15.69 18.67
N ALA A 529 -28.08 16.86 18.08
CA ALA A 529 -28.40 18.15 18.68
C ALA A 529 -29.07 19.07 17.65
N HIS A 530 -30.40 19.16 17.67
CA HIS A 530 -31.10 20.26 16.99
C HIS A 530 -30.81 21.58 17.72
N ARG A 531 -30.46 22.64 16.98
CA ARG A 531 -30.66 24.02 17.43
C ARG A 531 -31.38 24.81 16.34
N GLN A 532 -32.68 25.00 16.52
CA GLN A 532 -33.40 26.12 15.92
C GLN A 532 -32.86 27.44 16.51
N ARG A 533 -32.95 28.53 15.76
CA ARG A 533 -32.71 29.89 16.27
C ARG A 533 -34.02 30.49 16.78
N LEU A 534 -33.95 31.33 17.81
CA LEU A 534 -34.55 32.67 17.93
C LEU A 534 -33.93 33.37 19.19
N PRO A 535 -34.02 34.70 19.36
CA PRO A 535 -33.10 35.48 20.23
C PRO A 535 -33.72 36.00 21.54
N VAL A 536 -32.86 36.50 22.45
CA VAL A 536 -33.11 37.64 23.37
C VAL A 536 -31.76 38.11 23.99
N THR A 537 -31.75 39.21 24.75
CA THR A 537 -30.62 40.13 24.98
C THR A 537 -29.94 40.12 26.37
N LEU A 538 -28.61 40.32 26.38
CA LEU A 538 -27.78 40.97 27.44
C LEU A 538 -27.62 40.22 28.80
N PRO A 539 -26.71 40.65 29.72
CA PRO A 539 -25.23 40.65 29.55
C PRO A 539 -24.43 40.22 30.82
N ILE A 540 -23.07 40.24 30.76
CA ILE A 540 -22.12 40.16 31.93
C ILE A 540 -22.09 38.72 32.57
N GLN A 541 -21.04 38.15 33.17
CA GLN A 541 -19.79 38.62 33.80
C GLN A 541 -18.56 37.70 33.55
N GLU A 542 -17.36 38.14 33.91
CA GLU A 542 -16.15 37.30 33.99
C GLU A 542 -16.01 36.57 35.35
N THR A 543 -15.45 35.37 35.36
CA THR A 543 -14.65 34.84 36.50
C THR A 543 -13.54 33.90 36.01
N ARG A 544 -12.34 34.02 36.61
CA ARG A 544 -11.26 33.01 36.53
C ARG A 544 -11.40 32.02 37.69
N ALA A 545 -11.42 30.72 37.38
CA ALA A 545 -11.14 29.64 38.32
C ALA A 545 -10.64 28.40 37.54
N ASP A 546 -10.18 27.39 38.28
CA ASP A 546 -10.06 25.99 37.85
C ASP A 546 -9.25 25.72 36.57
N ARG A 547 -7.96 26.05 36.66
CA ARG A 547 -6.93 25.11 36.19
C ARG A 547 -6.66 24.09 37.30
N ASP A 548 -6.04 22.97 36.92
CA ASP A 548 -5.54 21.90 37.80
C ASP A 548 -6.62 20.98 38.43
N ASN A 549 -7.35 20.23 37.57
CA ASN A 549 -7.82 18.86 37.87
C ASN A 549 -8.40 18.17 36.61
N LEU A 550 -7.54 17.56 35.77
CA LEU A 550 -7.98 16.85 34.56
C LEU A 550 -7.14 15.60 34.20
N TRP A 551 -6.44 15.01 35.19
CA TRP A 551 -5.46 13.93 34.99
C TRP A 551 -5.62 12.72 35.93
N GLN A 552 -6.79 12.52 36.56
CA GLN A 552 -7.06 11.32 37.39
C GLN A 552 -8.25 10.45 36.93
N ASP A 553 -9.23 10.99 36.20
CA ASP A 553 -10.43 10.21 35.82
C ASP A 553 -10.27 9.34 34.54
N MET A 554 -9.22 9.54 33.75
CA MET A 554 -8.96 8.77 32.51
C MET A 554 -8.49 7.31 32.73
N ILE A 555 -8.51 6.80 33.97
CA ILE A 555 -8.03 5.45 34.33
C ILE A 555 -9.19 4.55 34.86
N LYS A 556 -10.45 5.00 34.79
CA LYS A 556 -11.61 4.33 35.41
C LYS A 556 -12.69 3.78 34.48
N ILE A 557 -12.38 3.50 33.21
CA ILE A 557 -13.32 2.86 32.26
C ILE A 557 -12.69 1.61 31.62
N GLU A 558 -12.31 0.64 32.46
CA GLU A 558 -12.07 -0.77 32.12
C GLU A 558 -12.66 -1.69 33.21
N HIS A 559 -13.98 -1.57 33.47
CA HIS A 559 -14.80 -2.55 34.19
C HIS A 559 -16.28 -2.27 33.86
N GLU A 560 -17.10 -3.34 33.79
CA GLU A 560 -18.46 -3.37 33.21
C GLU A 560 -18.45 -3.05 31.70
N VAL A 561 -18.98 -3.88 30.81
CA VAL A 561 -20.15 -4.77 30.88
C VAL A 561 -19.81 -6.19 30.41
N VAL A 562 -20.63 -7.18 30.81
CA VAL A 562 -20.61 -8.60 30.38
C VAL A 562 -21.13 -8.75 28.94
#